data_AF-A0A965GCR4-F1
#
_entry.id   AF-A0A965GCR4-F1
#
_cell.length_a   1.000
_cell.length_b   1.000
_cell.length_c   1.000
_cell.angle_alpha   90.00
_cell.angle_beta   90.00
_cell.angle_gamma   90.00
#
_symmetry.space_group_name_H-M   'P 1'
#
loop_
_entity.id
_entity.type
_entity.pdbx_description
1 polymer ?
#
loop_
_entity_poly.entity_id
_entity_poly.type
_entity_poly.pdbx_seq_one_letter_code
_entity_poly.pdbx_strand_id
1 'polypeptide(L)'
;MFGATFLVPIITKMPPTTTLFFSGVGTMLFLLITRNRVPSYLGSSFAFLAPIAAATAKGGPATALGGVLITGVILALVGLVVRAIGIKWIEWMLPPIVTGTIVMLIGFNLAGAAKNNLAAGPLVGIITLAAIGVIAAVSRGFIGRISIFLGIVVGYVAA
;
A
#
# COMPACT_ATOMS: atom_id res chain seq x y z
N MET A 1 0.82 1.66 -6.39
CA MET A 1 1.08 2.42 -5.15
C MET A 1 0.06 3.53 -4.92
N PHE A 2 -0.25 4.35 -5.93
CA PHE A 2 -1.27 5.41 -5.84
C PHE A 2 -2.64 4.90 -5.38
N GLY A 3 -3.24 3.94 -6.10
CA GLY A 3 -4.59 3.43 -5.76
C GLY A 3 -4.69 2.91 -4.32
N ALA A 4 -3.68 2.20 -3.84
CA ALA A 4 -3.63 1.72 -2.46
C ALA A 4 -3.50 2.84 -1.41
N THR A 5 -2.61 3.80 -1.68
CA THR A 5 -2.33 4.93 -0.78
C THR A 5 -3.50 5.93 -0.73
N PHE A 6 -4.36 5.91 -1.74
CA PHE A 6 -5.58 6.71 -1.82
C PHE A 6 -6.80 5.98 -1.23
N LEU A 7 -6.91 4.67 -1.47
CA LEU A 7 -8.06 3.87 -1.05
C LEU A 7 -8.15 3.71 0.48
N VAL A 8 -7.02 3.46 1.16
CA VAL A 8 -7.01 3.29 2.62
C VAL A 8 -7.56 4.52 3.36
N PRO A 9 -7.05 5.75 3.14
CA PRO A 9 -7.57 6.92 3.84
C PRO A 9 -9.05 7.19 3.53
N ILE A 10 -9.53 6.88 2.32
CA ILE A 10 -10.96 6.99 1.99
C ILE A 10 -11.78 6.03 2.86
N ILE A 11 -11.37 4.77 2.97
CA ILE A 11 -12.07 3.76 3.78
C ILE A 11 -12.04 4.14 5.26
N THR A 12 -10.92 4.68 5.75
CA THR A 12 -10.77 5.08 7.16
C THR A 12 -11.27 6.50 7.47
N LYS A 13 -11.85 7.21 6.49
CA LYS A 13 -12.31 8.60 6.60
C LYS A 13 -11.21 9.60 6.98
N MET A 14 -9.97 9.31 6.61
CA MET A 14 -8.82 10.19 6.76
C MET A 14 -8.57 11.01 5.48
N PRO A 15 -7.98 12.21 5.57
CA PRO A 15 -7.69 13.04 4.40
C PRO A 15 -6.64 12.39 3.49
N PRO A 16 -6.98 12.02 2.23
CA PRO A 16 -6.03 11.36 1.32
C PRO A 16 -4.84 12.25 0.94
N THR A 17 -5.04 13.56 0.87
CA THR A 17 -3.99 14.55 0.58
C THR A 17 -2.88 14.53 1.63
N THR A 18 -3.25 14.51 2.92
CA THR A 18 -2.31 14.40 4.03
C THR A 18 -1.58 13.06 4.00
N THR A 19 -2.29 11.96 3.72
CA THR A 19 -1.67 10.63 3.60
C THR A 19 -0.66 10.58 2.45
N LEU A 20 -0.97 11.14 1.28
CA LEU A 20 -0.05 11.22 0.15
C LEU A 20 1.17 12.09 0.47
N PHE A 21 0.97 13.24 1.13
CA PHE A 21 2.07 14.12 1.55
C PHE A 21 3.05 13.39 2.46
N PHE A 22 2.56 12.78 3.55
CA PHE A 22 3.43 12.05 4.49
C PHE A 22 3.99 10.74 3.92
N SER A 23 3.30 10.09 2.97
CA SER A 23 3.84 8.96 2.20
C SER A 23 5.05 9.38 1.36
N GLY A 24 4.98 10.54 0.72
CA GLY A 24 6.10 11.14 -0.01
C GLY A 24 7.26 11.50 0.90
N VAL A 25 7.00 12.23 1.99
CA VAL A 25 8.01 12.61 2.99
C VAL A 25 8.67 11.37 3.61
N GLY A 26 7.87 10.37 4.00
CA GLY A 26 8.37 9.12 4.55
C GLY A 26 9.24 8.35 3.56
N THR A 27 8.85 8.32 2.28
CA THR A 27 9.66 7.68 1.23
C THR A 27 10.99 8.40 1.04
N MET A 28 11.00 9.73 1.01
CA MET A 28 12.26 10.51 0.94
C MET A 28 13.16 10.21 2.14
N LEU A 29 12.62 10.23 3.36
CA LEU A 29 13.35 9.86 4.58
C LEU A 29 13.89 8.43 4.51
N PHE A 30 13.10 7.47 4.05
CA PHE A 30 13.51 6.08 3.91
C PHE A 30 14.68 5.93 2.94
N LEU A 31 14.62 6.56 1.76
CA LEU A 31 15.69 6.51 0.76
C LEU A 31 16.97 7.19 1.28
N LEU A 32 16.85 8.29 2.01
CA LEU A 32 17.99 8.97 2.64
C LEU A 32 18.64 8.10 3.72
N ILE A 33 17.85 7.53 4.65
CA ILE A 33 18.33 6.69 5.75
C ILE A 33 19.00 5.41 5.21
N THR A 34 18.42 4.80 4.17
CA THR A 34 18.97 3.59 3.53
C THR A 34 20.07 3.86 2.53
N ARG A 35 20.45 5.14 2.31
CA ARG A 35 21.43 5.58 1.30
C ARG A 35 21.11 5.05 -0.10
N ASN A 36 19.81 5.01 -0.44
CA ASN A 36 19.29 4.52 -1.72
C ASN A 36 19.73 3.10 -2.09
N ARG A 37 20.11 2.27 -1.12
CA ARG A 37 20.48 0.86 -1.37
C ARG A 37 19.25 -0.05 -1.55
N VAL A 38 18.10 0.38 -1.05
CA VAL A 38 16.83 -0.34 -1.14
C VAL A 38 15.81 0.57 -1.82
N PRO A 39 15.54 0.41 -3.13
CA PRO A 39 14.55 1.22 -3.81
C PRO A 39 13.14 0.78 -3.39
N SER A 40 12.55 1.48 -2.43
CA SER A 40 11.19 1.20 -1.94
C SER A 40 10.41 2.50 -1.74
N TYR A 41 9.08 2.39 -1.76
CA TYR A 41 8.15 3.48 -1.52
C TYR A 41 7.19 3.10 -0.39
N LEU A 42 6.93 4.05 0.51
CA LEU A 42 6.10 3.85 1.68
C LEU A 42 4.65 4.21 1.36
N GLY A 43 3.82 3.21 1.03
CA GLY A 43 2.39 3.38 0.82
C GLY A 43 1.55 3.11 2.07
N SER A 44 0.23 3.33 1.97
CA SER A 44 -0.70 2.96 3.05
C SER A 44 -0.76 1.44 3.23
N SER A 45 -0.66 0.99 4.48
CA SER A 45 -0.72 -0.43 4.82
C SER A 45 -2.15 -0.89 5.07
N PHE A 46 -2.60 -1.85 4.27
CA PHE A 46 -3.93 -2.45 4.42
C PHE A 46 -4.11 -3.28 5.69
N ALA A 47 -3.00 -3.72 6.30
CA ALA A 47 -3.04 -4.42 7.58
C ALA A 47 -3.64 -3.55 8.70
N PHE A 48 -3.68 -2.23 8.52
CA PHE A 48 -4.27 -1.30 9.49
C PHE A 48 -5.77 -1.07 9.33
N LEU A 49 -6.43 -1.59 8.28
CA LEU A 49 -7.87 -1.36 8.09
C LEU A 49 -8.70 -1.88 9.26
N ALA A 50 -8.52 -3.13 9.67
CA ALA A 50 -9.27 -3.72 10.79
C ALA A 50 -8.91 -3.09 12.15
N PRO A 51 -7.62 -2.88 12.51
CA PRO A 51 -7.27 -2.17 13.73
C PRO A 51 -7.79 -0.73 13.80
N ILE A 52 -7.73 0.04 12.71
CA ILE A 52 -8.25 1.42 12.66
C ILE A 52 -9.77 1.41 12.83
N ALA A 53 -10.48 0.50 12.16
CA ALA A 53 -11.93 0.37 12.32
C ALA A 53 -12.31 0.06 13.78
N ALA A 54 -11.61 -0.88 14.42
CA ALA A 54 -11.86 -1.25 15.81
C ALA A 54 -11.51 -0.12 16.79
N ALA A 55 -10.38 0.57 16.59
CA ALA A 55 -9.96 1.69 17.45
C ALA A 55 -10.92 2.88 17.32
N THR A 56 -11.36 3.18 16.09
CA THR A 56 -12.31 4.26 15.81
C THR A 56 -13.66 3.99 16.46
N ALA A 57 -14.13 2.73 16.45
CA ALA A 57 -15.39 2.35 17.11
C ALA A 57 -15.35 2.52 18.64
N LYS A 58 -14.18 2.36 19.27
CA LYS A 58 -14.03 2.45 20.74
C LYS A 58 -13.72 3.84 21.27
N GLY A 59 -12.91 4.62 20.57
CA GLY A 59 -12.38 5.89 21.07
C GLY A 59 -12.35 7.02 20.03
N GLY A 60 -12.96 6.80 18.87
CA GLY A 60 -12.99 7.79 17.79
C GLY A 60 -11.67 7.91 17.01
N PRO A 61 -11.60 8.87 16.08
CA PRO A 61 -10.48 9.00 15.15
C PRO A 61 -9.13 9.30 15.83
N ALA A 62 -9.15 10.03 16.96
CA ALA A 62 -7.94 10.37 17.70
C ALA A 62 -7.25 9.13 18.28
N THR A 63 -8.03 8.17 18.81
CA THR A 63 -7.48 6.90 19.31
C THR A 63 -6.87 6.06 18.20
N ALA A 64 -7.48 6.05 17.01
CA ALA A 64 -6.91 5.35 15.86
C ALA A 64 -5.56 5.98 15.42
N LEU A 65 -5.47 7.31 15.35
CA LEU A 65 -4.24 8.02 15.03
C LEU A 65 -3.13 7.78 16.07
N GLY A 66 -3.48 7.81 17.36
CA GLY A 66 -2.56 7.47 18.45
C GLY A 66 -2.04 6.04 18.35
N GLY A 67 -2.92 5.07 18.01
CA GLY A 67 -2.53 3.69 17.76
C GLY A 67 -1.56 3.52 16.59
N VAL A 68 -1.79 4.24 15.49
CA VAL A 68 -0.89 4.27 14.33
C VAL A 68 0.49 4.85 14.72
N LEU A 69 0.52 5.95 15.47
CA LEU A 69 1.76 6.55 15.97
C LEU A 69 2.56 5.57 16.82
N ILE A 70 1.93 4.96 17.82
CA ILE A 70 2.58 4.01 18.74
C ILE A 70 3.10 2.79 17.97
N THR A 71 2.33 2.30 16.99
CA THR A 71 2.78 1.18 16.15
C THR A 71 4.01 1.56 15.32
N GLY A 72 4.07 2.78 14.80
CA GLY A 72 5.26 3.30 14.13
C GLY A 72 6.50 3.34 15.04
N VAL A 73 6.33 3.77 16.29
CA VAL A 73 7.41 3.76 17.30
C VAL A 73 7.86 2.34 17.61
N ILE A 74 6.92 1.40 17.80
CA ILE A 74 7.23 -0.01 18.05
C ILE A 74 8.02 -0.62 16.87
N LEU A 75 7.60 -0.36 15.63
CA LEU A 75 8.32 -0.83 14.44
C LEU A 75 9.73 -0.26 14.34
N ALA A 76 9.93 1.01 14.73
CA ALA A 76 11.25 1.62 14.80
C ALA A 76 12.12 0.95 15.87
N LEU A 77 11.57 0.67 17.05
CA LEU A 77 12.26 -0.06 18.13
C LEU A 77 12.65 -1.48 17.70
N VAL A 78 11.74 -2.21 17.06
CA VAL A 78 12.04 -3.53 16.49
C VAL A 78 13.18 -3.42 15.47
N GLY A 79 13.19 -2.40 14.61
CA GLY A 79 14.29 -2.14 13.68
C GLY A 79 15.63 -1.92 14.38
N LEU A 80 15.66 -1.21 15.51
CA LEU A 80 16.87 -1.02 16.32
C LEU A 80 17.34 -2.34 16.96
N VAL A 81 16.41 -3.16 17.46
CA VAL A 81 16.72 -4.48 18.03
C VAL A 81 17.31 -5.42 16.96
N VAL A 82 16.73 -5.43 15.76
CA VAL A 82 17.24 -6.21 14.62
C VAL A 82 18.65 -5.75 14.24
N ARG A 83 18.92 -4.45 14.29
CA ARG A 83 20.27 -3.92 14.04
C ARG A 83 21.30 -4.40 15.07
N ALA A 84 20.88 -4.62 16.32
CA ALA A 84 21.77 -5.05 17.40
C ALA A 84 21.99 -6.57 17.46
N ILE A 85 20.93 -7.37 17.31
CA ILE A 85 20.94 -8.83 17.56
C ILE A 85 20.93 -9.64 16.25
N GLY A 86 20.59 -9.00 15.12
CA GLY A 86 20.45 -9.65 13.81
C GLY A 86 19.01 -10.11 13.50
N ILE A 87 18.82 -10.65 12.29
CA ILE A 87 17.49 -10.96 11.72
C ILE A 87 17.01 -12.41 11.96
N LYS A 88 17.88 -13.32 12.40
CA LYS A 88 17.59 -14.77 12.45
C LYS A 88 16.34 -15.15 13.25
N TRP A 89 16.04 -14.42 14.33
CA TRP A 89 14.84 -14.67 15.13
C TRP A 89 13.56 -14.31 14.37
N ILE A 90 13.57 -13.28 13.52
CA ILE A 90 12.45 -12.92 12.66
C ILE A 90 12.24 -14.01 11.60
N GLU A 91 13.31 -14.47 10.95
CA GLU A 91 13.23 -15.53 9.94
C GLU A 91 12.68 -16.84 10.51
N TRP A 92 13.02 -17.15 11.77
CA TRP A 92 12.50 -18.30 12.48
C TRP A 92 11.02 -18.14 12.86
N MET A 93 10.60 -16.95 13.32
CA MET A 93 9.20 -16.67 13.68
C MET A 93 8.29 -16.51 12.45
N LEU A 94 8.84 -15.99 11.35
CA LEU A 94 8.13 -15.64 10.12
C LEU A 94 8.78 -16.36 8.92
N PRO A 95 8.71 -17.70 8.85
CA PRO A 95 9.23 -18.44 7.71
C PRO A 95 8.45 -18.09 6.43
N PRO A 96 8.99 -18.37 5.23
CA PRO A 96 8.39 -17.98 3.95
C PRO A 96 6.92 -18.38 3.77
N ILE A 97 6.52 -19.52 4.35
CA ILE A 97 5.12 -19.98 4.30
C ILE A 97 4.18 -19.07 5.10
N VAL A 98 4.63 -18.53 6.23
CA VAL A 98 3.85 -17.60 7.07
C VAL A 98 3.80 -16.24 6.40
N THR A 99 4.94 -15.69 5.99
CA THR A 99 4.98 -14.37 5.33
C THR A 99 4.21 -14.36 4.02
N GLY A 100 4.35 -15.42 3.20
CA GLY A 100 3.63 -15.58 1.95
C GLY A 100 2.12 -15.65 2.17
N THR A 101 1.67 -16.42 3.16
CA THR A 101 0.25 -16.53 3.52
C THR A 101 -0.31 -15.20 4.01
N ILE A 102 0.41 -14.47 4.87
CA ILE A 102 -0.03 -13.15 5.37
C ILE A 102 -0.16 -12.16 4.20
N VAL A 103 0.85 -12.08 3.32
CA VAL A 103 0.82 -11.16 2.16
C VAL A 103 -0.32 -11.51 1.21
N MET A 104 -0.55 -12.80 0.95
CA MET A 104 -1.66 -13.28 0.13
C MET A 104 -3.02 -12.91 0.73
N LEU A 105 -3.21 -13.11 2.04
CA LEU A 105 -4.44 -12.76 2.74
C LEU A 105 -4.70 -11.25 2.76
N ILE A 106 -3.66 -10.43 2.89
CA ILE A 106 -3.80 -8.98 2.75
C ILE A 106 -4.32 -8.65 1.34
N GLY A 107 -3.74 -9.24 0.30
CA GLY A 107 -4.21 -9.06 -1.08
C GLY A 107 -5.67 -9.51 -1.30
N PHE A 108 -6.06 -10.68 -0.79
CA PHE A 108 -7.43 -11.18 -0.93
C PHE A 108 -8.46 -10.35 -0.17
N ASN A 109 -8.12 -9.81 0.99
CA ASN A 109 -9.01 -8.91 1.73
C ASN A 109 -9.39 -7.66 0.91
N LEU A 110 -8.56 -7.27 -0.06
CA LEU A 110 -8.83 -6.14 -0.94
C LEU A 110 -9.65 -6.48 -2.18
N ALA A 111 -9.81 -7.76 -2.51
CA ALA A 111 -10.52 -8.17 -3.71
C ALA A 111 -11.95 -7.62 -3.74
N GLY A 112 -12.61 -7.56 -2.58
CA GLY A 112 -13.95 -6.94 -2.44
C GLY A 112 -13.96 -5.45 -2.77
N ALA A 113 -12.99 -4.68 -2.24
CA ALA A 113 -12.88 -3.26 -2.54
C ALA A 113 -12.58 -3.00 -4.03
N ALA A 114 -11.69 -3.80 -4.63
CA ALA A 114 -11.40 -3.72 -6.07
C ALA A 114 -12.64 -4.03 -6.92
N LYS A 115 -13.39 -5.09 -6.60
CA LYS A 115 -14.64 -5.45 -7.27
C LYS A 115 -15.68 -4.33 -7.18
N ASN A 116 -15.85 -3.73 -6.01
CA ASN A 116 -16.85 -2.67 -5.81
C ASN A 116 -16.51 -1.41 -6.62
N ASN A 117 -15.22 -1.05 -6.70
CA ASN A 117 -14.78 0.06 -7.56
C ASN A 117 -15.00 -0.23 -9.05
N LEU A 118 -14.75 -1.47 -9.49
CA LEU A 118 -15.04 -1.88 -10.87
C LEU A 118 -16.54 -1.86 -11.16
N ALA A 119 -17.37 -2.31 -10.24
CA ALA A 119 -18.83 -2.32 -10.39
C ALA A 119 -19.44 -0.91 -10.44
N ALA A 120 -18.79 0.08 -9.82
CA ALA A 120 -19.23 1.49 -9.88
C ALA A 120 -19.00 2.14 -11.26
N GLY A 121 -18.00 1.67 -12.01
CA GLY A 121 -17.64 2.19 -13.33
C GLY A 121 -17.15 1.08 -14.26
N PRO A 122 -18.01 0.13 -14.66
CA PRO A 122 -17.58 -1.11 -15.30
C PRO A 122 -16.94 -0.88 -16.67
N LEU A 123 -17.48 0.05 -17.46
CA LEU A 123 -16.95 0.37 -18.79
C LEU A 123 -15.54 0.95 -18.70
N VAL A 124 -15.36 2.02 -17.90
CA VAL A 124 -14.07 2.68 -17.67
C VAL A 124 -13.06 1.71 -17.05
N GLY A 125 -13.49 0.90 -16.08
CA GLY A 125 -12.63 -0.07 -15.41
C GLY A 125 -12.15 -1.19 -16.35
N ILE A 126 -13.02 -1.74 -17.19
CA ILE A 126 -12.64 -2.73 -18.20
C ILE A 126 -11.69 -2.12 -19.24
N ILE A 127 -11.97 -0.92 -19.74
CA ILE A 127 -11.10 -0.22 -20.68
C ILE A 127 -9.71 0.00 -20.07
N THR A 128 -9.66 0.47 -18.83
CA THR A 128 -8.40 0.69 -18.10
C THR A 128 -7.62 -0.61 -17.93
N LEU A 129 -8.26 -1.69 -17.47
CA LEU A 129 -7.61 -2.99 -17.27
C LEU A 129 -7.12 -3.62 -18.58
N ALA A 130 -7.94 -3.54 -19.63
CA ALA A 130 -7.57 -4.02 -20.96
C ALA A 130 -6.38 -3.23 -21.53
N ALA A 131 -6.39 -1.91 -21.39
CA ALA A 131 -5.28 -1.05 -21.82
C ALA A 131 -3.98 -1.42 -21.08
N ILE A 132 -4.03 -1.59 -19.75
CA ILE A 132 -2.86 -2.03 -18.97
C ILE A 132 -2.34 -3.38 -19.49
N GLY A 133 -3.24 -4.36 -19.68
CA GLY A 133 -2.87 -5.69 -20.15
C GLY A 133 -2.24 -5.69 -21.53
N VAL A 134 -2.84 -4.99 -22.49
CA VAL A 134 -2.35 -4.88 -23.87
C VAL A 134 -1.00 -4.16 -23.90
N ILE A 135 -0.86 -3.03 -23.21
CA ILE A 135 0.40 -2.28 -23.18
C ILE A 135 1.51 -3.11 -22.52
N ALA A 136 1.21 -3.81 -21.42
CA ALA A 136 2.17 -4.67 -20.75
C ALA A 136 2.61 -5.87 -21.59
N ALA A 137 1.69 -6.46 -22.38
CA ALA A 137 1.98 -7.64 -23.21
C ALA A 137 2.72 -7.30 -24.52
N VAL A 138 2.34 -6.20 -25.18
CA VAL A 138 2.86 -5.84 -26.51
C VAL A 138 4.12 -4.98 -26.43
N SER A 139 4.23 -4.11 -25.41
CA SER A 139 5.32 -3.14 -25.35
C SER A 139 6.59 -3.74 -24.75
N ARG A 140 7.75 -3.33 -25.28
CA ARG A 140 9.07 -3.70 -24.74
C ARG A 140 9.80 -2.48 -24.18
N GLY A 141 10.77 -2.69 -23.32
CA GLY A 141 11.62 -1.62 -22.78
C GLY A 141 10.91 -0.76 -21.72
N PHE A 142 11.02 0.56 -21.83
CA PHE A 142 10.49 1.51 -20.83
C PHE A 142 8.96 1.53 -20.80
N ILE A 143 8.32 1.44 -21.96
CA ILE A 143 6.85 1.52 -22.12
C ILE A 143 6.14 0.38 -21.37
N GLY A 144 6.70 -0.84 -21.41
CA GLY A 144 6.17 -1.97 -20.63
C GLY A 144 6.22 -1.75 -19.12
N ARG A 145 7.25 -1.04 -18.61
CA ARG A 145 7.41 -0.77 -17.16
C ARG A 145 6.41 0.28 -16.64
N ILE A 146 5.99 1.21 -17.51
CA ILE A 146 5.01 2.24 -17.19
C ILE A 146 3.58 1.90 -17.68
N SER A 147 3.33 0.64 -18.03
CA SER A 147 2.04 0.15 -18.54
C SER A 147 0.84 0.52 -17.65
N ILE A 148 1.01 0.45 -16.33
CA ILE A 148 -0.02 0.86 -15.36
C ILE A 148 -0.34 2.35 -15.50
N PHE A 149 0.67 3.21 -15.63
CA PHE A 149 0.47 4.65 -15.79
C PHE A 149 -0.22 4.97 -17.11
N LEU A 150 0.26 4.41 -18.22
CA LEU A 150 -0.34 4.62 -19.54
C LEU A 150 -1.78 4.11 -19.60
N GLY A 151 -2.06 2.95 -19.01
CA GLY A 151 -3.42 2.42 -18.94
C GLY A 151 -4.37 3.31 -18.14
N ILE A 152 -3.90 3.93 -17.05
CA ILE A 152 -4.68 4.95 -16.31
C ILE A 152 -4.98 6.17 -17.18
N VAL A 153 -4.01 6.63 -17.99
CA VAL A 153 -4.24 7.75 -18.93
C VAL A 153 -5.32 7.39 -19.96
N VAL A 154 -5.27 6.19 -20.54
CA VAL A 154 -6.32 5.71 -21.46
C VAL A 154 -7.68 5.65 -20.76
N GLY A 155 -7.72 5.12 -19.53
CA GLY A 155 -8.93 5.10 -18.71
C GLY A 155 -9.51 6.47 -18.43
N TYR A 156 -8.65 7.47 -18.17
CA TYR A 156 -9.06 8.86 -17.92
C TYR A 156 -9.59 9.55 -19.18
N VAL A 157 -9.02 9.27 -20.35
CA VAL A 157 -9.52 9.81 -21.63
C VAL A 157 -10.86 9.18 -22.03
N ALA A 158 -11.11 7.94 -21.61
CA ALA A 158 -12.34 7.22 -21.90
C ALA A 158 -13.49 7.50 -20.92
N ALA A 159 -13.22 8.18 -19.80
CA ALA A 159 -14.18 8.53 -18.75
C ALA A 159 -14.83 9.90 -19.01
#